data_AF-A0A2K3LJ86-F1
#
_entry.id   AF-A0A2K3LJ86-F1
#
_cell.length_a   1.000
_cell.length_b   1.000
_cell.length_c   1.000
_cell.angle_alpha   90.00
_cell.angle_beta   90.00
_cell.angle_gamma   90.00
#
_symmetry.space_group_name_H-M   'P 1'
#
loop_
_entity.id
_entity.type
_entity.pdbx_description
1 polymer ?
#
loop_
_entity_poly.entity_id
_entity_poly.type
_entity_poly.pdbx_seq_one_letter_code
_entity_poly.pdbx_strand_id
1 'polypeptide(L)'
;MLTRTAIFSPQGPACISVSVPNVDEGNLKGQVLEITVQSLSETVGSLKEKIAGEIQLPANKQKLSGKPGFLKDNMSLAHYNISGGETLSLTLRERGGRKR
;
A
#
# COMPACT_ATOMS: atom_id res chain seq x y z
N MET A 1 -18.02 -14.48 35.65
CA MET A 1 -16.68 -13.99 35.27
C MET A 1 -16.53 -14.15 33.77
N LEU A 2 -16.80 -13.10 32.99
CA LEU A 2 -16.70 -13.12 31.52
C LEU A 2 -15.40 -12.41 31.13
N THR A 3 -14.29 -13.14 31.10
CA THR A 3 -13.09 -12.67 30.38
C THR A 3 -13.40 -12.81 28.90
N ARG A 4 -13.98 -11.76 28.29
CA ARG A 4 -13.98 -11.60 26.83
C ARG A 4 -12.53 -11.45 26.41
N THR A 5 -11.89 -12.58 26.11
CA THR A 5 -10.69 -12.60 25.29
C THR A 5 -11.11 -12.01 23.95
N ALA A 6 -10.83 -10.72 23.76
CA ALA A 6 -10.89 -10.11 22.45
C ALA A 6 -9.82 -10.81 21.60
N ILE A 7 -10.23 -11.91 20.98
CA ILE A 7 -9.59 -12.41 19.77
C ILE A 7 -9.55 -11.22 18.83
N PHE A 8 -8.36 -10.63 18.71
CA PHE A 8 -8.05 -9.60 17.73
C PHE A 8 -8.17 -10.27 16.36
N SER A 9 -9.41 -10.40 15.89
CA SER A 9 -9.70 -10.86 14.55
C SER A 9 -9.08 -9.83 13.62
N PRO A 10 -8.11 -10.18 12.76
CA PRO A 10 -7.61 -9.26 11.72
C PRO A 10 -8.66 -9.00 10.62
N GLN A 11 -9.94 -9.26 10.91
CA GLN A 11 -11.09 -9.17 10.00
C GLN A 11 -11.73 -7.77 9.98
N GLY A 12 -11.16 -6.80 10.69
CA GLY A 12 -11.58 -5.40 10.62
C GLY A 12 -10.93 -4.67 9.44
N PRO A 13 -11.57 -3.60 8.92
CA PRO A 13 -10.94 -2.76 7.92
C PRO A 13 -9.63 -2.18 8.49
N ALA A 14 -8.57 -2.24 7.69
CA ALA A 14 -7.27 -1.73 8.06
C ALA A 14 -6.93 -0.51 7.20
N CYS A 15 -6.50 0.58 7.85
CA CYS A 15 -6.02 1.77 7.16
C CYS A 15 -4.52 1.60 6.88
N ILE A 16 -4.07 1.78 5.64
CA ILE A 16 -2.66 1.67 5.27
C ILE A 16 -2.20 3.02 4.76
N SER A 17 -1.12 3.54 5.33
CA SER A 17 -0.54 4.80 4.89
C SER A 17 0.42 4.53 3.73
N VAL A 18 0.30 5.28 2.64
CA VAL A 18 1.13 5.15 1.44
C VAL A 18 1.84 6.47 1.22
N SER A 19 3.15 6.49 1.46
CA SER A 19 4.00 7.64 1.16
C SER A 19 4.23 7.73 -0.34
N VAL A 20 3.72 8.78 -0.95
CA VAL A 20 3.85 9.09 -2.36
C VAL A 20 5.11 9.93 -2.57
N PRO A 21 5.97 9.66 -3.57
CA PRO A 21 7.14 10.47 -3.82
C PRO A 21 6.75 11.81 -4.44
N ASN A 22 7.65 12.80 -4.38
CA ASN A 22 7.47 14.08 -5.07
C ASN A 22 8.10 13.98 -6.47
N VAL A 23 7.28 13.82 -7.51
CA VAL A 23 7.71 13.67 -8.90
C VAL A 23 6.68 14.27 -9.85
N ASP A 24 7.13 14.86 -10.94
CA ASP A 24 6.29 15.50 -11.96
C ASP A 24 5.57 14.50 -12.90
N GLU A 25 5.02 13.40 -12.37
CA GLU A 25 4.25 12.41 -13.15
C GLU A 25 2.94 12.06 -12.43
N GLY A 26 1.81 12.61 -12.88
CA GLY A 26 0.51 12.44 -12.22
C GLY A 26 0.31 13.35 -11.01
N ASN A 27 -0.38 12.89 -9.96
CA ASN A 27 -0.61 13.66 -8.72
C ASN A 27 0.34 13.28 -7.58
N LEU A 28 1.64 13.19 -7.89
CA LEU A 28 2.68 12.72 -6.97
C LEU A 28 3.42 13.92 -6.34
N LYS A 29 2.88 14.51 -5.26
CA LYS A 29 3.43 15.74 -4.66
C LYS A 29 4.20 15.52 -3.34
N GLY A 30 4.62 14.29 -3.05
CA GLY A 30 5.24 13.98 -1.75
C GLY A 30 4.24 13.77 -0.59
N GLN A 31 2.95 13.59 -0.90
CA GLN A 31 1.91 13.41 0.12
C GLN A 31 1.84 11.98 0.66
N VAL A 32 1.17 11.79 1.80
CA VAL A 32 0.83 10.46 2.32
C VAL A 32 -0.66 10.22 2.09
N LEU A 33 -0.99 9.13 1.41
CA LEU A 33 -2.37 8.69 1.18
C LEU A 33 -2.76 7.64 2.20
N GLU A 34 -4.01 7.67 2.67
CA GLU A 34 -4.53 6.67 3.59
C GLU A 34 -5.53 5.78 2.86
N ILE A 35 -5.15 4.53 2.61
CA ILE A 35 -5.94 3.56 1.85
C ILE A 35 -6.58 2.58 2.82
N THR A 36 -7.90 2.54 2.84
CA THR A 36 -8.64 1.55 3.65
C THR A 36 -8.80 0.26 2.86
N VAL A 37 -8.27 -0.84 3.40
CA VAL A 37 -8.53 -2.20 2.94
C VAL A 37 -9.58 -2.86 3.83
N GLN A 38 -10.46 -3.66 3.25
CA GLN A 38 -11.48 -4.39 3.99
C GLN A 38 -10.88 -5.55 4.78
N SER A 39 -9.79 -6.14 4.28
CA SER A 39 -9.12 -7.26 4.94
C SER A 39 -7.65 -7.33 4.58
N LEU A 40 -6.80 -7.74 5.52
CA LEU A 40 -5.36 -7.98 5.27
C LEU A 40 -5.10 -9.20 4.35
N SER A 41 -6.14 -9.98 4.06
CA SER A 41 -6.11 -11.04 3.04
C SER A 41 -6.12 -10.50 1.60
N GLU A 42 -6.43 -9.21 1.41
CA GLU A 42 -6.33 -8.58 0.09
C GLU A 42 -4.90 -8.64 -0.45
N THR A 43 -4.80 -8.69 -1.78
CA THR A 43 -3.51 -8.71 -2.47
C THR A 43 -2.95 -7.31 -2.60
N VAL A 44 -1.62 -7.23 -2.73
CA VAL A 44 -0.94 -5.97 -3.04
C VAL A 44 -1.45 -5.38 -4.36
N GLY A 45 -1.84 -6.22 -5.32
CA GLY A 45 -2.46 -5.80 -6.57
C GLY A 45 -3.73 -4.97 -6.34
N SER A 46 -4.65 -5.44 -5.50
CA SER A 46 -5.88 -4.71 -5.15
C SER A 46 -5.60 -3.38 -4.45
N LEU A 47 -4.58 -3.30 -3.59
CA LEU A 47 -4.16 -2.04 -2.98
C LEU A 47 -3.68 -1.02 -4.04
N LYS A 48 -2.88 -1.47 -5.02
CA LYS A 48 -2.40 -0.60 -6.11
C LYS A 48 -3.52 -0.06 -6.97
N GLU A 49 -4.57 -0.85 -7.23
CA GLU A 49 -5.74 -0.37 -7.97
C GLU A 49 -6.46 0.76 -7.23
N LYS A 50 -6.63 0.63 -5.91
CA LYS A 50 -7.20 1.71 -5.07
C LYS A 50 -6.34 2.98 -5.15
N ILE A 51 -5.02 2.82 -4.99
CA ILE A 51 -4.07 3.94 -5.10
C ILE A 51 -4.14 4.57 -6.51
N ALA A 52 -4.26 3.76 -7.56
CA ALA A 52 -4.31 4.23 -8.94
C ALA A 52 -5.43 5.24 -9.19
N GLY A 53 -6.58 5.05 -8.55
CA GLY A 53 -7.69 6.02 -8.59
C GLY A 53 -7.35 7.36 -7.94
N GLU A 54 -6.63 7.34 -6.82
CA GLU A 54 -6.29 8.54 -6.03
C GLU A 54 -5.19 9.39 -6.69
N ILE A 55 -4.11 8.75 -7.16
CA ILE A 55 -2.96 9.46 -7.79
C ILE A 55 -3.09 9.61 -9.31
N GLN A 56 -4.15 9.05 -9.90
CA GLN A 56 -4.34 8.95 -11.36
C GLN A 56 -3.15 8.32 -12.10
N LEU A 57 -2.54 7.30 -11.50
CA LEU A 57 -1.39 6.59 -12.05
C LEU A 57 -1.71 5.10 -12.17
N PRO A 58 -1.51 4.46 -13.34
CA PRO A 58 -1.82 3.05 -13.51
C PRO A 58 -1.01 2.13 -12.56
N ALA A 59 -1.66 1.13 -11.96
CA ALA A 59 -1.08 0.20 -10.98
C ALA A 59 0.22 -0.48 -11.46
N ASN A 60 0.32 -0.74 -12.76
CA ASN A 60 1.45 -1.35 -13.45
C ASN A 60 2.71 -0.44 -13.52
N LYS A 61 2.54 0.88 -13.36
CA LYS A 61 3.65 1.83 -13.16
C LYS A 61 4.02 2.01 -11.67
N GLN A 62 3.19 1.51 -10.75
CA GLN A 62 3.42 1.63 -9.31
C GLN A 62 4.26 0.47 -8.78
N LYS A 63 5.21 0.80 -7.90
CA LYS A 63 5.97 -0.17 -7.13
C LYS A 63 5.80 0.16 -5.65
N LEU A 64 5.32 -0.80 -4.87
CA LEU A 64 5.15 -0.65 -3.43
C LEU A 64 6.29 -1.33 -2.71
N SER A 65 6.82 -0.68 -1.68
CA SER A 65 7.78 -1.28 -0.75
C SER A 65 7.34 -1.07 0.68
N GLY A 66 7.44 -2.13 1.49
CA GLY A 66 7.28 -2.09 2.95
C GLY A 66 8.60 -2.37 3.65
N LYS A 67 8.53 -2.69 4.96
CA LYS A 67 9.68 -3.16 5.75
C LYS A 67 10.50 -4.29 5.09
N PRO A 68 9.88 -5.35 4.52
CA PRO A 68 10.65 -6.45 3.92
C PRO A 68 11.20 -6.11 2.51
N GLY A 69 10.97 -4.90 2.01
CA GLY A 69 11.34 -4.48 0.66
C GLY A 69 10.15 -4.47 -0.30
N PHE A 70 10.40 -4.82 -1.56
CA PHE A 70 9.39 -4.70 -2.62
C PHE A 70 8.29 -5.75 -2.49
N LEU A 71 7.05 -5.26 -2.47
CA LEU A 71 5.86 -6.09 -2.41
C LEU A 71 5.48 -6.58 -3.81
N LYS A 72 5.09 -7.85 -3.90
CA LYS A 72 4.64 -8.47 -5.15
C LYS A 72 3.12 -8.49 -5.21
N ASP A 73 2.57 -8.23 -6.39
CA ASP A 73 1.13 -8.09 -6.62
C ASP A 73 0.34 -9.37 -6.31
N ASN A 74 0.97 -10.54 -6.51
CA ASN A 74 0.36 -11.86 -6.26
C ASN A 74 0.39 -12.27 -4.77
N MET A 75 0.97 -11.46 -3.89
CA MET A 75 1.07 -11.76 -2.46
C MET A 75 0.08 -10.91 -1.66
N SER A 76 -0.44 -11.46 -0.57
CA SER A 76 -1.34 -10.74 0.34
C SER A 76 -0.58 -9.81 1.27
N LEU A 77 -1.29 -8.81 1.80
CA LEU A 77 -0.75 -7.89 2.80
C LEU A 77 -0.34 -8.64 4.07
N ALA A 78 -1.19 -9.60 4.50
CA ALA A 78 -0.91 -10.48 5.62
C ALA A 78 0.35 -11.33 5.43
N HIS A 79 0.68 -11.75 4.20
CA HIS A 79 1.92 -12.50 3.94
C HIS A 79 3.17 -11.69 4.31
N TYR A 80 3.13 -10.38 4.07
CA TYR A 80 4.19 -9.45 4.44
C TYR A 80 4.08 -8.94 5.88
N ASN A 81 3.15 -9.47 6.68
CA ASN A 81 2.81 -9.00 8.02
C ASN A 81 2.42 -7.52 8.07
N ILE A 82 1.85 -7.00 6.97
CA ILE A 82 1.39 -5.61 6.91
C ILE A 82 0.17 -5.45 7.82
N SER A 83 0.23 -4.46 8.70
CA SER A 83 -0.83 -4.14 9.66
C SER A 83 -1.49 -2.80 9.35
N GLY A 84 -2.69 -2.58 9.88
CA GLY A 84 -3.32 -1.26 9.86
C GLY A 84 -2.44 -0.23 10.59
N GLY A 85 -2.22 0.91 9.96
CA GLY A 85 -1.32 1.99 10.41
C GLY A 85 0.11 1.85 9.90
N GLU A 86 0.45 0.77 9.18
CA GLU A 86 1.78 0.67 8.59
C GLU A 86 1.94 1.62 7.40
N THR A 87 3.15 2.17 7.25
CA THR A 87 3.49 3.06 6.14
C THR A 87 4.23 2.29 5.04
N LEU A 88 3.62 2.22 3.86
CA LEU A 88 4.23 1.72 2.64
C LEU A 88 4.81 2.89 1.84
N SER A 89 5.91 2.66 1.14
CA SER A 89 6.48 3.64 0.21
C SER A 89 6.07 3.28 -1.21
N LEU A 90 5.50 4.24 -1.93
CA LEU A 90 5.26 4.16 -3.36
C LEU A 90 6.51 4.65 -4.09
N THR A 91 6.96 3.91 -5.09
CA THR A 91 7.94 4.39 -6.06
C THR A 91 7.43 4.16 -7.48
N LEU A 92 7.85 5.01 -8.40
CA LEU A 92 7.59 4.79 -9.81
C LEU A 92 8.47 3.66 -10.34
N ARG A 93 7.90 2.78 -11.15
CA ARG A 93 8.66 1.85 -11.96
C ARG A 93 9.29 2.62 -13.11
N GLU A 94 10.55 3.02 -12.96
CA GLU A 94 11.30 3.66 -14.03
C GLU A 94 11.41 2.70 -15.24
N ARG A 95 10.87 3.09 -16.41
CA ARG A 95 11.53 2.74 -17.68
C ARG A 95 12.73 3.67 -17.76
N GLY A 96 13.93 3.11 -17.87
CA GLY A 96 15.19 3.82 -17.62
C GLY A 96 15.26 5.26 -18.13
N GLY A 97 15.66 6.15 -17.21
CA GLY A 97 16.43 7.35 -17.50
C GLY A 97 15.68 8.68 -17.47
N ARG A 98 15.96 9.51 -16.46
CA ARG A 98 16.87 10.67 -16.62
C ARG A 98 17.23 11.23 -15.24
N LYS A 99 18.37 10.80 -14.71
CA LYS A 99 19.07 11.51 -13.61
C LYS A 99 19.42 12.91 -14.12
N ARG A 100 18.83 13.96 -13.57
CA ARG A 100 19.41 15.30 -13.61
C ARG A 100 19.97 15.61 -12.23
#